data_AF-A0A643C8X7-F1
#
_entry.id   AF-A0A643C8X7-F1
#
_cell.length_a   1.000
_cell.length_b   1.000
_cell.length_c   1.000
_cell.angle_alpha   90.00
_cell.angle_beta   90.00
_cell.angle_gamma   90.00
#
_symmetry.space_group_name_H-M   'P 1'
#
loop_
_entity.id
_entity.type
_entity.pdbx_description
1 polymer ?
#
loop_
_entity_poly.entity_id
_entity_poly.type
_entity_poly.pdbx_seq_one_letter_code
_entity_poly.pdbx_strand_id
1 'polypeptide(L)'
;MGNMNYTAEVLHVPLLLASAAPHLALTPAFASLFPLLPQDVHILNRARPDKRRLGNLAEVDATTLTPELLLTIRCLVSGLSSLCEHLGVREECFAVGSLSRIIAADLANFAPAKNRRKTATGRASVVFVDRTLDLTGKWRLLWKAS
;
A
#
# COMPACT_ATOMS: atom_id res chain seq x y z
N MET A 1 6.48 -53.23 0.43
CA MET A 1 6.84 -52.14 -0.50
C MET A 1 6.52 -50.83 0.22
N GLY A 2 7.53 -50.12 0.72
CA GLY A 2 7.37 -48.96 1.61
C GLY A 2 7.04 -47.68 0.83
N ASN A 3 6.04 -46.93 1.31
CA ASN A 3 5.60 -45.68 0.72
C ASN A 3 6.63 -44.58 1.04
N MET A 4 7.34 -44.08 0.03
CA MET A 4 8.41 -43.09 0.19
C MET A 4 7.81 -41.68 0.08
N ASN A 5 7.37 -41.14 1.22
CA ASN A 5 6.81 -39.79 1.30
C ASN A 5 7.94 -38.77 1.17
N TYR A 6 8.03 -38.09 0.03
CA TYR A 6 8.91 -36.94 -0.13
C TYR A 6 8.25 -35.71 0.51
N THR A 7 8.96 -35.04 1.42
CA THR A 7 8.53 -33.76 2.00
C THR A 7 9.52 -32.68 1.57
N ALA A 8 9.01 -31.50 1.22
CA ALA A 8 9.80 -30.33 0.90
C ALA A 8 9.34 -29.16 1.77
N GLU A 9 10.28 -28.32 2.22
CA GLU A 9 9.97 -27.08 2.91
C GLU A 9 9.82 -25.94 1.91
N VAL A 10 8.74 -25.17 2.03
CA VAL A 10 8.49 -23.99 1.21
C VAL A 10 8.68 -22.77 2.10
N LEU A 11 9.74 -22.01 1.83
CA LEU A 11 10.04 -20.76 2.52
C LEU A 11 9.51 -19.59 1.69
N HIS A 12 8.61 -18.79 2.28
CA HIS A 12 8.14 -17.54 1.67
C HIS A 12 8.98 -16.37 2.18
N VAL A 13 9.75 -15.74 1.30
CA VAL A 13 10.53 -14.54 1.60
C VAL A 13 9.87 -13.33 0.93
N PRO A 14 9.21 -12.43 1.67
CA PRO A 14 8.57 -11.26 1.07
C PRO A 14 9.62 -10.24 0.63
N LEU A 15 9.96 -10.24 -0.66
CA LEU A 15 10.86 -9.27 -1.29
C LEU A 15 10.17 -7.92 -1.54
N LEU A 16 9.62 -7.31 -0.48
CA LEU A 16 8.92 -6.02 -0.57
C LEU A 16 9.89 -4.86 -0.78
N LEU A 17 10.98 -4.85 -0.02
CA LEU A 17 11.88 -3.71 0.13
C LEU A 17 13.23 -3.95 -0.53
N ALA A 18 13.70 -2.97 -1.30
CA ALA A 18 15.08 -2.86 -1.77
C ALA A 18 15.74 -1.68 -1.05
N SER A 19 16.79 -1.94 -0.25
CA SER A 19 17.51 -0.89 0.47
C SER A 19 18.27 0.00 -0.51
N ALA A 20 18.03 1.31 -0.47
CA ALA A 20 18.73 2.30 -1.27
C ALA A 20 19.76 3.10 -0.44
N ALA A 21 19.45 3.36 0.84
CA ALA A 21 20.31 4.02 1.81
C ALA A 21 19.85 3.69 3.25
N PRO A 22 20.60 4.06 4.30
CA PRO A 22 20.11 3.93 5.67
C PRO A 22 18.73 4.59 5.83
N HIS A 23 17.77 3.84 6.37
CA HIS A 23 16.38 4.26 6.55
C HIS A 23 15.59 4.59 5.27
N LEU A 24 16.16 4.34 4.10
CA LEU A 24 15.49 4.50 2.81
C LEU A 24 15.45 3.17 2.07
N ALA A 25 14.24 2.67 1.89
CA ALA A 25 13.99 1.49 1.09
C ALA A 25 12.93 1.79 0.03
N LEU A 26 13.06 1.14 -1.11
CA LEU A 26 12.17 1.24 -2.25
C LEU A 26 11.29 0.00 -2.34
N THR A 27 10.17 0.13 -3.03
CA THR A 27 9.24 -0.97 -3.32
C THR A 27 9.14 -1.20 -4.84
N PRO A 28 10.17 -1.76 -5.51
CA PRO A 28 10.24 -1.77 -6.97
C PRO A 28 9.06 -2.43 -7.67
N ALA A 29 8.47 -3.48 -7.07
CA ALA A 29 7.28 -4.16 -7.58
C ALA A 29 6.04 -3.26 -7.67
N PHE A 30 6.05 -2.12 -6.98
CA PHE A 30 4.95 -1.15 -6.92
C PHE A 30 5.36 0.20 -7.54
N ALA A 31 6.41 0.24 -8.37
CA ALA A 31 6.89 1.48 -8.99
C ALA A 31 5.84 2.17 -9.89
N SER A 32 4.85 1.41 -10.38
CA SER A 32 3.71 1.91 -11.17
C SER A 32 2.49 2.31 -10.34
N LEU A 33 2.53 2.14 -9.00
CA LEU A 33 1.44 2.56 -8.12
C LEU A 33 1.51 4.06 -7.88
N PHE A 34 0.67 4.82 -8.58
CA PHE A 34 0.56 6.27 -8.43
C PHE A 34 -0.75 6.66 -7.75
N PRO A 35 -0.78 7.76 -6.98
CA PRO A 35 -2.02 8.31 -6.44
C PRO A 35 -3.05 8.62 -7.52
N LEU A 36 -4.32 8.40 -7.21
CA LEU A 36 -5.42 8.81 -8.07
C LEU A 36 -5.54 10.35 -8.10
N LEU A 37 -5.68 10.89 -9.30
CA LEU A 37 -5.91 12.32 -9.56
C LEU A 37 -7.41 12.59 -9.76
N PRO A 38 -7.89 13.83 -9.56
CA PRO A 38 -9.31 14.16 -9.71
C PRO A 38 -9.90 13.75 -11.08
N GLN A 39 -9.10 13.83 -12.13
CA GLN A 39 -9.46 13.41 -13.48
C GLN A 39 -9.70 11.89 -13.62
N ASP A 40 -9.07 11.06 -12.78
CA ASP A 40 -9.20 9.61 -12.83
C ASP A 40 -10.59 9.14 -12.36
N VAL A 41 -11.33 9.99 -11.64
CA VAL A 41 -12.72 9.73 -11.23
C VAL A 41 -13.60 9.47 -12.46
N HIS A 42 -13.38 10.18 -13.56
CA HIS A 42 -14.10 9.96 -14.81
C HIS A 42 -13.81 8.57 -15.40
N ILE A 43 -12.55 8.13 -15.35
CA ILE A 43 -12.13 6.80 -15.81
C ILE A 43 -12.81 5.72 -14.96
N LEU A 44 -12.79 5.85 -13.64
CA LEU A 44 -13.43 4.92 -12.72
C LEU A 44 -14.96 4.85 -12.94
N ASN A 45 -15.58 5.97 -13.30
CA ASN A 45 -17.02 6.02 -13.57
C ASN A 45 -17.43 5.45 -14.93
N ARG A 46 -16.49 5.23 -15.87
CA ARG A 46 -16.82 4.76 -17.22
C ARG A 46 -17.52 3.40 -17.24
N ALA A 47 -17.19 2.53 -16.30
CA ALA A 47 -17.81 1.21 -16.16
C ALA A 47 -19.03 1.20 -15.20
N ARG A 48 -19.47 2.36 -14.69
CA ARG A 48 -20.51 2.44 -13.64
C ARG A 48 -21.86 2.93 -14.15
N PRO A 49 -22.96 2.40 -13.60
CA PRO A 49 -24.29 2.99 -13.81
C PRO A 49 -24.36 4.38 -13.16
N ASP A 50 -25.13 5.30 -13.74
CA ASP A 50 -25.20 6.71 -13.33
C ASP A 50 -25.46 6.90 -11.82
N LYS A 51 -26.33 6.07 -11.24
CA LYS A 51 -26.70 6.12 -9.81
C LYS A 51 -25.56 5.77 -8.84
N ARG A 52 -24.47 5.19 -9.33
CA ARG A 52 -23.30 4.76 -8.53
C ARG A 52 -22.02 5.49 -8.92
N ARG A 53 -22.14 6.59 -9.68
CA ARG A 53 -20.98 7.40 -10.06
C ARG A 53 -20.44 8.14 -8.86
N LEU A 54 -19.12 8.22 -8.79
CA LEU A 54 -18.38 8.99 -7.80
C LEU A 54 -18.37 10.46 -8.21
N GLY A 55 -18.63 11.35 -7.25
CA GLY A 55 -18.56 12.81 -7.44
C GLY A 55 -17.14 13.36 -7.31
N ASN A 56 -16.29 12.76 -6.49
CA ASN A 56 -14.93 13.22 -6.23
C ASN A 56 -14.03 12.09 -5.69
N LEU A 57 -12.74 12.38 -5.52
CA LEU A 57 -11.76 11.41 -4.98
C LEU A 57 -11.99 11.02 -3.52
N ALA A 58 -12.74 11.80 -2.73
CA ALA A 58 -12.99 11.46 -1.33
C ALA A 58 -13.98 10.30 -1.18
N GLU A 59 -14.80 10.06 -2.21
CA GLU A 59 -15.76 8.95 -2.31
C GLU A 59 -15.13 7.64 -2.82
N VAL A 60 -13.86 7.68 -3.25
CA VAL A 60 -13.16 6.47 -3.70
C VAL A 60 -12.82 5.61 -2.48
N ASP A 61 -13.29 4.38 -2.49
CA ASP A 61 -12.93 3.31 -1.54
C ASP A 61 -12.48 2.04 -2.29
N ALA A 62 -12.09 1.00 -1.53
CA ALA A 62 -11.62 -0.27 -2.09
C ALA A 62 -12.65 -0.97 -3.02
N THR A 63 -13.95 -0.76 -2.81
CA THR A 63 -15.02 -1.34 -3.64
C THR A 63 -15.18 -0.61 -4.98
N THR A 64 -14.67 0.61 -5.05
CA THR A 64 -14.70 1.47 -6.23
C THR A 64 -13.39 1.46 -7.02
N LEU A 65 -12.43 0.62 -6.65
CA LEU A 65 -11.21 0.47 -7.45
C LEU A 65 -11.42 -0.51 -8.60
N THR A 66 -10.60 -0.40 -9.64
CA THR A 66 -10.53 -1.47 -10.64
C THR A 66 -9.91 -2.72 -10.00
N PRO A 67 -10.25 -3.93 -10.49
CA PRO A 67 -9.69 -5.17 -9.94
C PRO A 67 -8.16 -5.20 -9.91
N GLU A 68 -7.51 -4.64 -10.94
CA GLU A 68 -6.05 -4.62 -11.09
C GLU A 68 -5.38 -3.72 -10.04
N LEU A 69 -5.95 -2.53 -9.82
CA LEU A 69 -5.45 -1.60 -8.81
C LEU A 69 -5.70 -2.15 -7.40
N LEU A 70 -6.87 -2.73 -7.16
CA LEU A 70 -7.18 -3.38 -5.89
C LEU A 70 -6.22 -4.54 -5.59
N LEU A 71 -5.93 -5.38 -6.59
CA LEU A 71 -4.97 -6.47 -6.44
C LEU A 71 -3.57 -5.94 -6.09
N THR A 72 -3.11 -4.91 -6.80
CA THR A 72 -1.82 -4.25 -6.54
C THR A 72 -1.74 -3.72 -5.11
N ILE A 73 -2.79 -3.04 -4.62
CA ILE A 73 -2.86 -2.54 -3.24
C ILE A 73 -2.82 -3.70 -2.24
N ARG A 74 -3.56 -4.79 -2.49
CA ARG A 74 -3.56 -5.97 -1.60
C ARG A 74 -2.20 -6.64 -1.51
N CYS A 75 -1.47 -6.73 -2.62
CA CYS A 75 -0.09 -7.23 -2.63
C CYS A 75 0.84 -6.33 -1.79
N LEU A 76 0.70 -5.00 -1.91
CA LEU A 76 1.47 -4.04 -1.10
C LEU A 76 1.13 -4.19 0.39
N VAL A 77 -0.15 -4.23 0.75
CA VAL A 77 -0.64 -4.39 2.12
C VAL A 77 -0.14 -5.69 2.75
N SER A 78 -0.18 -6.79 2.01
CA SER A 78 0.37 -8.08 2.46
C SER A 78 1.85 -7.96 2.81
N GLY A 79 2.64 -7.37 1.91
CA GLY A 79 4.07 -7.13 2.16
C GLY A 79 4.32 -6.25 3.38
N LEU A 80 3.59 -5.13 3.51
CA LEU A 80 3.73 -4.21 4.64
C LEU A 80 3.38 -4.89 5.98
N SER A 81 2.36 -5.75 5.98
CA SER A 81 2.02 -6.55 7.17
C SER A 81 3.13 -7.53 7.52
N SER A 82 3.71 -8.22 6.54
CA SER A 82 4.85 -9.12 6.77
C SER A 82 6.08 -8.38 7.30
N LEU A 83 6.32 -7.15 6.84
CA LEU A 83 7.38 -6.29 7.38
C LEU A 83 7.13 -5.98 8.87
N CYS A 84 5.90 -5.57 9.22
CA CYS A 84 5.56 -5.27 10.61
C CYS A 84 5.66 -6.50 11.52
N GLU A 85 5.29 -7.67 10.99
CA GLU A 85 5.47 -8.96 11.65
C GLU A 85 6.95 -9.28 11.90
N HIS A 86 7.79 -9.13 10.88
CA HIS A 86 9.24 -9.34 11.02
C HIS A 86 9.89 -8.37 12.02
N LEU A 87 9.40 -7.13 12.07
CA LEU A 87 9.83 -6.12 13.05
C LEU A 87 9.25 -6.34 14.45
N GLY A 88 8.29 -7.26 14.63
CA GLY A 88 7.63 -7.52 15.91
C GLY A 88 6.77 -6.35 16.41
N VAL A 89 6.24 -5.52 15.51
CA VAL A 89 5.49 -4.30 15.85
C VAL A 89 4.03 -4.38 15.41
N ARG A 90 3.16 -3.78 16.23
CA ARG A 90 1.83 -3.38 15.77
C ARG A 90 1.89 -2.01 15.13
N GLU A 91 1.29 -1.90 13.96
CA GLU A 91 1.19 -0.68 13.18
C GLU A 91 -0.07 0.13 13.51
N GLU A 92 0.14 1.42 13.72
CA GLU A 92 -0.89 2.44 13.76
C GLU A 92 -0.79 3.28 12.50
N CYS A 93 -1.84 3.25 11.68
CA CYS A 93 -1.81 3.82 10.33
C CYS A 93 -2.39 5.23 10.32
N PHE A 94 -1.67 6.15 9.70
CA PHE A 94 -2.08 7.51 9.39
C PHE A 94 -1.98 7.71 7.88
N ALA A 95 -2.88 8.50 7.30
CA ALA A 95 -2.92 8.69 5.86
C ALA A 95 -3.17 10.15 5.48
N VAL A 96 -2.43 10.62 4.47
CA VAL A 96 -2.64 11.92 3.84
C VAL A 96 -2.80 11.71 2.33
N GLY A 97 -4.05 11.83 1.86
CA GLY A 97 -4.43 11.56 0.48
C GLY A 97 -5.48 10.46 0.36
N SER A 98 -6.15 10.38 -0.80
CA SER A 98 -7.24 9.42 -1.03
C SER A 98 -6.73 8.00 -1.18
N LEU A 99 -5.66 7.77 -1.96
CA LEU A 99 -5.13 6.43 -2.18
C LEU A 99 -4.48 5.90 -0.89
N SER A 100 -3.70 6.74 -0.23
CA SER A 100 -3.11 6.45 1.09
C SER A 100 -4.15 6.04 2.13
N ARG A 101 -5.34 6.66 2.13
CA ARG A 101 -6.43 6.31 3.05
C ARG A 101 -6.94 4.89 2.80
N ILE A 102 -7.05 4.48 1.53
CA ILE A 102 -7.46 3.13 1.16
C ILE A 102 -6.41 2.12 1.60
N ILE A 103 -5.13 2.36 1.33
CA ILE A 103 -4.02 1.47 1.74
C ILE A 103 -3.99 1.32 3.26
N ALA A 104 -4.08 2.43 4.01
CA ALA A 104 -4.12 2.43 5.46
C ALA A 104 -5.33 1.66 6.02
N ALA A 105 -6.52 1.86 5.42
CA ALA A 105 -7.73 1.16 5.82
C ALA A 105 -7.66 -0.34 5.52
N ASP A 106 -7.10 -0.73 4.38
CA ASP A 106 -6.90 -2.13 4.01
C ASP A 106 -5.90 -2.80 4.94
N LEU A 107 -4.74 -2.18 5.23
CA LEU A 107 -3.77 -2.70 6.19
C LEU A 107 -4.39 -2.83 7.58
N ALA A 108 -5.17 -1.83 8.01
CA ALA A 108 -5.86 -1.91 9.30
C ALA A 108 -6.94 -2.98 9.38
N ASN A 109 -7.50 -3.37 8.23
CA ASN A 109 -8.51 -4.41 8.13
C ASN A 109 -7.95 -5.81 7.82
N PHE A 110 -6.68 -5.89 7.44
CA PHE A 110 -6.01 -7.14 7.07
C PHE A 110 -5.94 -8.10 8.26
N ALA A 111 -6.32 -9.36 8.06
CA ALA A 111 -6.46 -10.31 9.17
C ALA A 111 -5.15 -10.57 9.95
N PRO A 112 -3.98 -10.76 9.28
CA PRO A 112 -2.70 -10.85 9.99
C PRO A 112 -2.38 -9.62 10.85
N ALA A 113 -2.64 -8.41 10.32
CA ALA A 113 -2.47 -7.16 11.06
C ALA A 113 -3.37 -7.08 12.30
N LYS A 114 -4.65 -7.46 12.18
CA LYS A 114 -5.59 -7.52 13.32
C LYS A 114 -5.12 -8.46 14.42
N ASN A 115 -4.57 -9.61 14.05
CA ASN A 115 -4.05 -10.57 15.01
C ASN A 115 -2.80 -10.03 15.72
N ARG A 116 -1.86 -9.48 14.95
CA ARG A 116 -0.62 -8.89 15.49
C ARG A 116 -0.87 -7.74 16.47
N ARG A 117 -1.90 -6.91 16.25
CA ARG A 117 -2.28 -5.84 17.20
C ARG A 117 -2.58 -6.30 18.62
N LYS A 118 -3.03 -7.56 18.77
CA LYS A 118 -3.37 -8.15 20.06
C LYS A 118 -2.15 -8.71 20.78
N THR A 119 -1.12 -9.10 20.04
CA THR A 119 0.00 -9.91 20.55
C THR A 119 1.33 -9.17 20.57
N ALA A 120 1.57 -8.24 19.65
CA ALA A 120 2.84 -7.52 19.55
C ALA A 120 3.01 -6.50 20.68
N THR A 121 4.20 -6.49 21.27
CA THR A 121 4.61 -5.55 22.32
C THR A 121 5.16 -4.25 21.76
N GLY A 122 5.85 -4.31 20.62
CA GLY A 122 6.35 -3.14 19.90
C GLY A 122 5.24 -2.36 19.18
N ARG A 123 5.41 -1.05 19.03
CA ARG A 123 4.50 -0.18 18.27
C ARG A 123 5.28 0.61 17.23
N ALA A 124 4.71 0.76 16.05
CA ALA A 124 5.19 1.66 15.02
C ALA A 124 4.04 2.52 14.49
N SER A 125 4.31 3.80 14.24
CA SER A 125 3.39 4.67 13.51
C SER A 125 3.78 4.64 12.03
N VAL A 126 2.84 4.30 11.17
CA VAL A 126 3.03 4.23 9.72
C VAL A 126 2.25 5.35 9.07
N VAL A 127 2.94 6.24 8.37
CA VAL A 127 2.33 7.37 7.69
C VAL A 127 2.36 7.12 6.19
N PHE A 128 1.18 7.00 5.60
CA PHE A 128 0.97 6.89 4.16
C PHE A 128 0.73 8.29 3.59
N VAL A 129 1.49 8.67 2.56
CA VAL A 129 1.41 9.99 1.94
C VAL A 129 1.30 9.84 0.43
N ASP A 130 0.23 10.37 -0.15
CA ASP A 130 0.10 10.47 -1.60
C ASP A 130 1.08 11.52 -2.11
N ARG A 131 1.86 11.18 -3.15
CA ARG A 131 2.80 12.12 -3.82
C ARG A 131 2.12 13.34 -4.43
N THR A 132 0.79 13.41 -4.44
CA THR A 132 0.03 14.58 -4.91
C THR A 132 0.30 15.83 -4.07
N LEU A 133 0.74 15.68 -2.82
CA LEU A 133 1.17 16.82 -2.00
C LEU A 133 2.44 17.48 -2.54
N ASP A 134 3.38 16.68 -3.07
CA ASP A 134 4.64 17.17 -3.66
C ASP A 134 4.42 17.90 -4.98
N LEU A 135 3.28 17.70 -5.66
CA LEU A 135 2.96 18.37 -6.93
C LEU A 135 2.65 19.87 -6.74
N THR A 136 2.45 20.34 -5.51
CA THR A 136 2.34 21.78 -5.19
C THR A 136 3.70 22.44 -4.97
N GLY A 137 4.75 21.65 -4.77
CA GLY A 137 6.14 22.09 -4.86
C GLY A 137 6.49 22.34 -6.32
N LYS A 138 6.27 23.57 -6.80
CA LYS A 138 6.93 24.09 -8.01
C LYS A 138 8.35 23.52 -8.05
N TRP A 139 8.69 22.80 -9.12
CA TRP A 139 10.03 22.35 -9.48
C TRP A 139 11.00 23.54 -9.60
N ARG A 140 11.22 24.27 -8.51
CA ARG A 140 12.12 25.39 -8.43
C ARG A 140 13.50 24.77 -8.31
N LEU A 141 14.05 24.48 -9.49
CA LEU A 141 15.45 24.21 -9.79
C LEU A 141 16.36 24.84 -8.73
N LEU A 142 16.69 24.08 -7.70
CA LEU A 142 17.82 24.35 -6.82
C LEU A 142 19.03 23.69 -7.47
N TRP A 143 19.45 24.29 -8.58
CA TRP A 143 20.81 24.18 -9.07
C TRP A 143 21.25 25.56 -9.56
N LYS A 144 21.49 26.47 -8.61
CA LYS A 144 22.47 27.51 -8.85
C LYS A 144 23.81 26.86 -8.56
N ALA A 145 24.49 26.40 -9.61
CA ALA A 145 25.90 26.07 -9.54
C ALA A 145 26.67 27.34 -9.12
N SER A 146 27.57 27.15 -8.16
CA SER A 146 28.57 28.12 -7.72
C SER A 146 29.51 28.54 -8.86
#